data_AF-A0A2A6CRP4-F1
#
_entry.id   AF-A0A2A6CRP4-F1
#
_cell.length_a   1.000
_cell.length_b   1.000
_cell.length_c   1.000
_cell.angle_alpha   90.00
_cell.angle_beta   90.00
_cell.angle_gamma   90.00
#
_symmetry.space_group_name_H-M   'P 1'
#
loop_
_entity.id
_entity.type
_entity.pdbx_description
1 polymer ?
#
loop_
_entity_poly.entity_id
_entity_poly.type
_entity_poly.pdbx_seq_one_letter_code
_entity_poly.pdbx_strand_id
1 'polypeptide(L)'
;MAKIEHDQEFYNILNMVYGFDSIPLSACNVNRILVLANRFDLKIVEDRVVNFLLSSSHSISIHQRLLIADQNGINFLKMKLISQYTRQQVKELGESTVWVQLSGETTRAVMMKVCSFDPIETITLLDN
;
A
#
# COMPACT_ATOMS: atom_id res chain seq x y z
N MET A 1 -4.54 25.05 19.64
CA MET A 1 -4.48 25.01 18.16
C MET A 1 -4.85 23.63 17.57
N ALA A 2 -5.56 22.74 18.28
CA ALA A 2 -5.87 21.38 17.80
C ALA A 2 -7.25 21.24 17.10
N LYS A 3 -8.06 22.31 17.06
CA LYS A 3 -9.47 22.22 16.63
C LYS A 3 -9.67 22.33 15.11
N ILE A 4 -8.68 22.87 14.38
CA ILE A 4 -8.82 23.19 12.94
C ILE A 4 -8.40 22.01 12.05
N GLU A 5 -7.47 21.15 12.47
CA GLU A 5 -7.02 20.02 11.65
C GLU A 5 -8.09 18.94 11.46
N HIS A 6 -8.91 18.68 12.49
CA HIS A 6 -9.96 17.68 12.42
C HIS A 6 -11.06 18.03 11.40
N ASP A 7 -11.36 19.32 11.24
CA ASP A 7 -12.42 19.79 10.34
C ASP A 7 -12.02 19.62 8.87
N GLN A 8 -10.74 19.82 8.54
CA GLN A 8 -10.22 19.65 7.18
C GLN A 8 -10.25 18.17 6.75
N GLU A 9 -9.90 17.26 7.66
CA GLU A 9 -9.89 15.82 7.38
C GLU A 9 -11.30 15.26 7.19
N PHE A 10 -12.26 15.72 8.01
CA PHE A 10 -13.66 15.35 7.86
C PHE A 10 -14.27 15.91 6.56
N TYR A 11 -13.96 17.17 6.24
CA TYR A 11 -14.32 17.78 4.95
C TYR A 11 -13.75 16.99 3.76
N ASN A 12 -12.53 16.47 3.91
CA ASN A 12 -11.90 15.68 2.86
C ASN A 12 -12.63 14.35 2.59
N ILE A 13 -13.09 13.69 3.64
CA ILE A 13 -13.89 12.47 3.53
C ILE A 13 -15.24 12.75 2.89
N LEU A 14 -15.93 13.83 3.30
CA LEU A 14 -17.17 14.23 2.66
C LEU A 14 -16.96 14.45 1.16
N ASN A 15 -15.92 15.18 0.77
CA ASN A 15 -15.64 15.41 -0.64
C ASN A 15 -15.37 14.11 -1.42
N MET A 16 -14.68 13.14 -0.82
CA MET A 16 -14.51 11.81 -1.43
C MET A 16 -15.83 11.03 -1.53
N VAL A 17 -16.72 11.12 -0.54
CA VAL A 17 -18.04 10.49 -0.58
C VAL A 17 -18.91 11.13 -1.67
N TYR A 18 -18.90 12.46 -1.79
CA TYR A 18 -19.68 13.22 -2.76
C TYR A 18 -19.07 13.27 -4.17
N GLY A 19 -17.85 12.75 -4.37
CA GLY A 19 -17.23 12.68 -5.70
C GLY A 19 -16.52 13.96 -6.17
N PHE A 20 -16.16 14.84 -5.24
CA PHE A 20 -15.31 15.99 -5.57
C PHE A 20 -13.85 15.53 -5.70
N ASP A 21 -13.31 15.59 -6.92
CA ASP A 21 -11.91 15.23 -7.28
C ASP A 21 -10.84 16.17 -6.69
N SER A 22 -11.22 17.06 -5.78
CA SER A 22 -10.41 18.22 -5.39
C SER A 22 -9.30 17.91 -4.39
N ILE A 23 -9.22 16.69 -3.84
CA ILE A 23 -8.26 16.37 -2.78
C ILE A 23 -7.26 15.32 -3.27
N PRO A 24 -5.99 15.71 -3.44
CA PRO A 24 -4.95 14.76 -3.77
C PRO A 24 -4.71 13.83 -2.56
N LEU A 25 -4.97 12.54 -2.77
CA LEU A 25 -4.47 11.51 -1.88
C LEU A 25 -2.94 11.56 -1.88
N SER A 26 -2.34 11.45 -0.70
CA SER A 26 -0.90 11.56 -0.49
C SER A 26 -0.45 10.56 0.58
N ALA A 27 0.84 10.25 0.61
CA ALA A 27 1.39 9.32 1.61
C ALA A 27 1.10 9.75 3.06
N CYS A 28 0.98 11.05 3.33
CA CYS A 28 0.74 11.58 4.66
C CYS A 28 -0.74 11.53 5.09
N ASN A 29 -1.69 11.61 4.15
CA ASN A 29 -3.13 11.62 4.48
C ASN A 29 -3.79 10.24 4.34
N VAL A 30 -3.21 9.33 3.54
CA VAL A 30 -3.86 8.06 3.16
C VAL A 30 -4.16 7.17 4.38
N ASN A 31 -3.24 7.11 5.35
CA ASN A 31 -3.44 6.33 6.58
C ASN A 31 -4.58 6.90 7.42
N ARG A 32 -4.65 8.24 7.58
CA ARG A 32 -5.71 8.87 8.37
C ARG A 32 -7.08 8.68 7.71
N ILE A 33 -7.14 8.82 6.38
CA ILE A 33 -8.37 8.61 5.60
C ILE A 33 -8.84 7.16 5.71
N LEU A 34 -7.95 6.18 5.61
CA LEU A 34 -8.30 4.76 5.79
C LEU A 34 -8.83 4.46 7.19
N VAL A 35 -8.18 4.98 8.23
CA VAL A 35 -8.66 4.83 9.62
C VAL A 35 -10.07 5.39 9.79
N LEU A 36 -10.34 6.56 9.23
CA LEU A 36 -11.66 7.17 9.29
C LEU A 36 -12.68 6.42 8.43
N ALA A 37 -12.30 5.97 7.24
CA ALA A 37 -13.16 5.17 6.38
C ALA A 37 -13.59 3.87 7.07
N ASN A 38 -12.64 3.16 7.70
CA ASN A 38 -12.93 1.97 8.49
C ASN A 38 -13.81 2.29 9.71
N ARG A 39 -13.57 3.41 10.39
CA ARG A 39 -14.36 3.85 11.57
C ARG A 39 -15.82 4.15 11.22
N PHE A 40 -16.07 4.71 10.03
CA PHE A 40 -17.40 5.14 9.59
C PHE A 40 -18.04 4.19 8.57
N ASP A 41 -17.43 3.02 8.33
CA ASP A 41 -17.88 2.03 7.33
C ASP A 41 -18.07 2.62 5.92
N LEU A 42 -17.16 3.51 5.51
CA LEU A 42 -17.23 4.23 4.24
C LEU A 42 -16.52 3.46 3.12
N LYS A 43 -17.13 2.35 2.69
CA LYS A 43 -16.56 1.45 1.67
C LYS A 43 -16.20 2.15 0.35
N ILE A 44 -16.98 3.16 -0.07
CA ILE A 44 -16.70 3.96 -1.28
C ILE A 44 -15.34 4.69 -1.15
N VAL A 45 -14.99 5.15 0.05
CA VAL A 45 -13.72 5.84 0.31
C VAL A 45 -12.58 4.82 0.31
N GLU A 46 -12.78 3.65 0.90
CA GLU A 46 -11.80 2.54 0.86
C GLU A 46 -11.48 2.13 -0.59
N ASP A 47 -12.49 1.92 -1.43
CA ASP A 47 -12.31 1.55 -2.84
C ASP A 47 -11.53 2.62 -3.62
N ARG A 48 -11.78 3.90 -3.36
CA ARG A 48 -11.02 5.01 -3.95
C ARG A 48 -9.56 5.00 -3.53
N VAL A 49 -9.29 4.79 -2.24
CA VAL A 49 -7.92 4.71 -1.72
C VAL A 49 -7.19 3.48 -2.29
N VAL A 50 -7.86 2.33 -2.38
CA VAL A 50 -7.30 1.12 -3.00
C VAL A 50 -6.96 1.37 -4.46
N ASN A 51 -7.86 1.99 -5.22
CA ASN A 51 -7.60 2.36 -6.62
C ASN A 51 -6.43 3.33 -6.75
N PHE A 52 -6.33 4.32 -5.86
CA PHE A 52 -5.19 5.24 -5.80
C PHE A 52 -3.87 4.51 -5.52
N LEU A 53 -3.84 3.62 -4.53
CA LEU A 53 -2.65 2.85 -4.17
C LEU A 53 -2.25 1.85 -5.28
N LEU A 54 -3.20 1.33 -6.04
CA LEU A 54 -2.92 0.45 -7.19
C LEU A 54 -2.43 1.19 -8.43
N SER A 55 -2.77 2.47 -8.56
CA SER A 55 -2.40 3.28 -9.72
C SER A 55 -0.90 3.57 -9.72
N SER A 56 -0.20 3.18 -10.79
CA SER A 56 1.26 3.22 -10.95
C SER A 56 1.87 4.63 -11.05
N SER A 57 1.05 5.67 -10.96
CA SER A 57 1.43 7.06 -11.25
C SER A 57 1.90 7.86 -10.03
N HIS A 58 2.17 7.23 -8.88
CA HIS A 58 2.27 7.97 -7.62
C HIS A 58 3.65 7.88 -6.94
N SER A 59 3.96 8.97 -6.22
CA SER A 59 5.16 9.24 -5.42
C SER A 59 5.42 8.26 -4.26
N ILE A 60 4.61 7.20 -4.14
CA ILE A 60 4.65 6.23 -3.04
C ILE A 60 5.25 4.92 -3.54
N SER A 61 6.37 4.50 -2.94
CA SER A 61 7.02 3.24 -3.30
C SER A 61 6.11 2.03 -3.08
N ILE A 62 6.34 0.95 -3.82
CA ILE A 62 5.59 -0.31 -3.64
C ILE A 62 5.70 -0.87 -2.21
N HIS A 63 6.83 -0.64 -1.53
CA HIS A 63 7.05 -1.03 -0.13
C HIS A 63 6.14 -0.23 0.82
N GLN A 64 6.07 1.08 0.64
CA GLN A 64 5.20 1.93 1.45
C GLN A 64 3.73 1.61 1.23
N ARG A 65 3.33 1.32 -0.02
CA ARG A 65 1.96 0.86 -0.31
C ARG A 65 1.63 -0.47 0.36
N LEU A 66 2.57 -1.41 0.39
CA LEU A 66 2.40 -2.68 1.08
C LEU A 66 2.23 -2.50 2.59
N LEU A 67 3.05 -1.61 3.18
CA LEU A 67 2.94 -1.28 4.60
C LEU A 67 1.58 -0.68 4.97
N ILE A 68 1.08 0.26 4.16
CA ILE A 68 -0.24 0.87 4.34
C ILE A 68 -1.33 -0.21 4.27
N ALA A 69 -1.25 -1.11 3.28
CA ALA A 69 -2.21 -2.20 3.12
C ALA A 69 -2.20 -3.17 4.32
N ASP A 70 -1.02 -3.43 4.88
CA ASP A 70 -0.85 -4.31 6.04
C ASP A 70 -1.39 -3.68 7.33
N GLN A 71 -1.03 -2.43 7.61
CA GLN A 71 -1.47 -1.72 8.82
C GLN A 71 -2.99 -1.50 8.86
N ASN A 72 -3.63 -1.36 7.70
CA ASN A 72 -5.07 -1.15 7.60
C ASN A 72 -5.84 -2.46 7.33
N GLY A 73 -5.18 -3.62 7.30
CA GLY A 73 -5.85 -4.92 7.13
C GLY A 73 -6.48 -5.15 5.74
N ILE A 74 -6.06 -4.41 4.71
CA ILE A 74 -6.63 -4.48 3.36
C ILE A 74 -6.06 -5.68 2.60
N ASN A 75 -6.62 -6.87 2.86
CA ASN A 75 -6.10 -8.14 2.34
C ASN A 75 -6.04 -8.21 0.81
N PHE A 76 -7.07 -7.70 0.11
CA PHE A 76 -7.08 -7.66 -1.34
C PHE A 76 -5.89 -6.86 -1.91
N LEU A 77 -5.64 -5.68 -1.35
CA LEU A 77 -4.53 -4.82 -1.77
C LEU A 77 -3.18 -5.46 -1.45
N LYS A 78 -3.01 -6.06 -0.26
CA LYS A 78 -1.80 -6.82 0.09
C LYS A 78 -1.48 -7.88 -0.95
N MET A 79 -2.44 -8.77 -1.24
CA MET A 79 -2.23 -9.88 -2.17
C MET A 79 -1.94 -9.38 -3.59
N LYS A 80 -2.62 -8.32 -4.02
CA LYS A 80 -2.41 -7.71 -5.34
C LYS A 80 -1.06 -6.99 -5.44
N LEU A 81 -0.58 -6.36 -4.36
CA LEU A 81 0.76 -5.78 -4.33
C LEU A 81 1.82 -6.88 -4.35
N ILE A 82 1.72 -7.89 -3.48
CA ILE A 82 2.67 -9.02 -3.39
C ILE A 82 2.79 -9.75 -4.74
N SER A 83 1.69 -9.91 -5.49
CA SER A 83 1.75 -10.56 -6.80
C SER A 83 2.51 -9.75 -7.84
N GLN A 84 2.59 -8.42 -7.69
CA GLN A 84 3.32 -7.49 -8.57
C GLN A 84 4.80 -7.34 -8.19
N TYR A 85 5.23 -7.82 -7.02
CA TYR A 85 6.63 -7.73 -6.61
C TYR A 85 7.55 -8.50 -7.56
N THR A 86 8.58 -7.83 -8.05
CA THR A 86 9.69 -8.48 -8.74
C THR A 86 10.67 -9.08 -7.72
N ARG A 87 11.49 -10.05 -8.14
CA ARG A 87 12.54 -10.64 -7.29
C ARG A 87 13.49 -9.55 -6.73
N GLN A 88 13.81 -8.56 -7.54
CA GLN A 88 14.65 -7.42 -7.14
C GLN A 88 13.97 -6.57 -6.05
N GLN A 89 12.70 -6.23 -6.23
CA GLN A 89 11.93 -5.47 -5.23
C GLN A 89 11.77 -6.24 -3.92
N VAL A 90 11.70 -7.57 -3.94
CA VAL A 90 11.66 -8.34 -2.69
C VAL A 90 12.99 -8.27 -1.93
N LYS A 91 14.12 -8.29 -2.64
CA LYS A 91 15.43 -8.08 -2.01
C LYS A 91 15.54 -6.68 -1.39
N GLU A 92 15.17 -5.66 -2.16
CA GLU A 92 15.14 -4.26 -1.70
C GLU A 92 14.21 -4.08 -0.48
N LEU A 93 13.07 -4.78 -0.46
CA LEU A 93 12.17 -4.78 0.69
C LEU A 93 12.87 -5.34 1.93
N GLY A 94 13.59 -6.46 1.81
CA GLY A 94 14.31 -7.09 2.94
C GLY A 94 15.40 -6.22 3.55
N GLU A 95 15.99 -5.32 2.75
CA GLU A 95 16.98 -4.32 3.21
C GLU A 95 16.31 -3.03 3.76
N SER A 96 15.01 -2.86 3.51
CA SER A 96 14.26 -1.68 3.91
C SER A 96 13.80 -1.73 5.37
N THR A 97 13.70 -0.56 6.00
CA THR A 97 13.05 -0.40 7.33
C THR A 97 11.57 -0.78 7.33
N VAL A 98 10.94 -0.88 6.15
CA VAL A 98 9.56 -1.34 6.00
C VAL A 98 9.42 -2.82 6.41
N TRP A 99 10.40 -3.68 6.13
CA TRP A 99 10.32 -5.12 6.43
C TRP A 99 10.07 -5.40 7.90
N VAL A 100 10.72 -4.65 8.79
CA VAL A 100 10.59 -4.77 10.25
C VAL A 100 9.20 -4.34 10.74
N GLN A 101 8.50 -3.50 9.97
CA GLN A 101 7.18 -2.98 10.33
C GLN A 101 6.03 -3.84 9.77
N LEU A 102 6.32 -4.78 8.89
CA LEU A 102 5.32 -5.68 8.33
C LEU A 102 4.92 -6.77 9.34
N SER A 103 3.65 -7.16 9.29
CA SER A 103 3.13 -8.28 10.04
C SER A 103 3.81 -9.61 9.63
N GLY A 104 3.83 -10.57 10.57
CA GLY A 104 4.35 -11.91 10.31
C GLY A 104 3.59 -12.66 9.20
N GLU A 105 2.33 -12.31 8.97
CA GLU A 105 1.53 -12.87 7.87
C GLU A 105 2.02 -12.33 6.51
N THR A 106 2.23 -11.01 6.42
CA THR A 106 2.66 -10.37 5.18
C THR A 106 4.09 -10.74 4.80
N THR A 107 5.00 -10.80 5.76
CA THR A 107 6.38 -11.28 5.52
C THR A 107 6.39 -12.73 5.03
N ARG A 108 5.55 -13.61 5.60
CA ARG A 108 5.40 -14.98 5.11
C ARG A 108 4.86 -15.03 3.69
N ALA A 109 3.84 -14.23 3.37
CA ALA A 109 3.26 -14.18 2.02
C ALA A 109 4.29 -13.70 0.98
N VAL A 110 5.10 -12.70 1.31
CA VAL A 110 6.22 -12.26 0.47
C VAL A 110 7.27 -13.37 0.32
N MET A 111 7.64 -14.05 1.40
CA MET A 111 8.64 -15.13 1.34
C MET A 111 8.16 -16.32 0.50
N MET A 112 6.88 -16.70 0.60
CA MET A 112 6.27 -17.74 -0.23
C MET A 112 6.34 -17.39 -1.73
N LYS A 113 6.15 -16.11 -2.06
CA LYS A 113 6.34 -15.60 -3.43
C LYS A 113 7.80 -15.75 -3.87
N VAL A 114 8.77 -15.51 -2.98
CA VAL A 114 10.20 -15.71 -3.28
C VAL A 114 10.52 -17.17 -3.59
N CYS A 115 10.00 -18.09 -2.79
CA CYS A 115 10.18 -19.53 -2.98
C CYS A 115 9.50 -20.05 -4.25
N SER A 116 8.51 -19.32 -4.78
CA SER A 116 7.83 -19.64 -6.03
C SER A 116 8.55 -19.08 -7.27
N PHE A 117 9.63 -18.30 -7.11
CA PHE A 117 10.49 -17.96 -8.24
C PHE A 117 11.36 -19.19 -8.56
N ASP A 118 11.14 -19.81 -9.71
CA ASP A 118 11.93 -20.96 -10.17
C ASP A 118 13.45 -20.69 -10.08
N PRO A 119 14.28 -21.71 -9.79
CA PRO A 119 15.74 -21.56 -9.70
C PRO A 119 16.45 -21.19 -11.02
N ILE A 120 15.74 -21.12 -12.16
CA ILE A 120 16.38 -21.29 -13.48
C ILE A 120 16.91 -20.00 -14.11
N GLU A 121 16.54 -18.80 -13.67
CA GLU A 121 17.06 -17.55 -14.28
C GLU A 121 18.42 -17.06 -13.74
N THR A 122 19.23 -17.96 -13.17
CA THR A 122 20.56 -17.59 -12.64
C THR A 122 21.73 -18.00 -13.54
N ILE A 123 21.50 -18.58 -14.72
CA ILE A 123 22.58 -19.02 -15.62
C ILE A 123 22.32 -18.57 -17.06
N THR A 124 22.44 -17.27 -17.34
CA THR A 124 22.74 -16.77 -18.71
C THR A 124 23.53 -15.45 -18.75
N LEU A 125 24.10 -14.97 -17.63
CA LEU A 125 24.90 -13.72 -17.63
C LEU A 125 26.36 -13.93 -17.18
N LEU A 126 26.94 -15.10 -17.44
CA LEU A 126 28.37 -15.33 -17.23
C LEU A 126 29.11 -15.99 -18.41
N ASP A 127 28.49 -16.07 -19.60
CA ASP A 127 29.19 -16.47 -20.83
C ASP A 127 28.76 -15.56 -22.00
N ASN A 128 29.38 -14.38 -22.10
CA ASN A 128 29.84 -13.75 -23.36
C ASN A 128 30.62 -12.47 -23.09
#